data_AF-A0A914XL13-F1
#
_entry.id   AF-A0A914XL13-F1
#
_cell.length_a   1.000
_cell.length_b   1.000
_cell.length_c   1.000
_cell.angle_alpha   90.00
_cell.angle_beta   90.00
_cell.angle_gamma   90.00
#
_symmetry.space_group_name_H-M   'P 1'
#
loop_
_entity.id
_entity.type
_entity.pdbx_description
1 polymer ?
#
loop_
_entity_poly.entity_id
_entity_poly.type
_entity_poly.pdbx_seq_one_letter_code
_entity_poly.pdbx_strand_id
1 'polypeptide(L)'
;MVQSNQLLYPDGKNPDHVIVIKYVPFVGDSKRAMDEYTSSIFMGGLQTMVIHNTCEDSLLAAPLIIDLAIITELCSRIEYANKATSGQFEAFHPVLSLLSCLLKAPAVPEGTPVCNALMKQFKTLTKLVCACAGLAADTDIQLEFFTKQHEDDDVPVANGTQKTVKKATGAENGWHANGVTEANGHHHANGVTNGAHHTNGVANGTH
;
A
#
# COMPACT_ATOMS: atom_id res chain seq x y z
N MET A 1 3.34 18.65 1.41
CA MET A 1 2.59 18.44 0.15
C MET A 1 2.61 19.68 -0.73
N VAL A 2 2.22 20.87 -0.24
CA VAL A 2 2.36 22.13 -1.01
C VAL A 2 3.80 22.33 -1.52
N GLN A 3 4.78 22.25 -0.62
CA GLN A 3 6.21 22.38 -0.95
C GLN A 3 6.75 21.33 -1.94
N SER A 4 6.05 20.21 -2.17
CA SER A 4 6.55 19.17 -3.08
C SER A 4 6.18 19.40 -4.55
N ASN A 5 5.38 20.42 -4.88
CA ASN A 5 4.98 20.69 -6.26
C ASN A 5 4.98 22.20 -6.56
N GLN A 6 6.13 22.68 -7.02
CA GLN A 6 6.33 24.09 -7.40
C GLN A 6 5.59 24.48 -8.69
N LEU A 7 5.16 23.52 -9.52
CA LEU A 7 4.36 23.84 -10.71
C LEU A 7 2.94 24.28 -10.32
N LEU A 8 2.37 23.65 -9.30
CA LEU A 8 1.05 24.01 -8.77
C LEU A 8 1.12 25.16 -7.75
N TYR A 9 2.20 25.25 -6.99
CA TYR A 9 2.41 26.26 -5.95
C TYR A 9 3.75 26.97 -6.15
N PRO A 10 3.88 27.82 -7.17
CA PRO A 10 5.16 28.48 -7.50
C PRO A 10 5.68 29.34 -6.35
N ASP A 11 4.79 30.02 -5.64
CA ASP A 11 5.13 30.89 -4.52
C ASP A 11 5.17 30.13 -3.18
N GLY A 12 4.94 28.81 -3.18
CA GLY A 12 4.85 27.99 -1.97
C GLY A 12 3.70 28.36 -1.02
N LYS A 13 2.78 29.23 -1.46
CA LYS A 13 1.64 29.68 -0.66
C LYS A 13 0.68 28.52 -0.39
N ASN A 14 0.31 28.33 0.87
CA ASN A 14 -0.69 27.34 1.24
C ASN A 14 -2.09 27.76 0.77
N PRO A 15 -2.95 26.79 0.38
CA PRO A 15 -4.35 27.08 0.12
C PRO A 15 -5.07 27.50 1.41
N ASP A 16 -6.24 28.12 1.25
CA ASP A 16 -7.11 28.41 2.38
C ASP A 16 -7.51 27.09 3.05
N HIS A 17 -7.31 27.02 4.37
CA HIS A 17 -7.54 25.81 5.14
C HIS A 17 -8.09 26.20 6.52
N VAL A 18 -9.36 25.91 6.75
CA VAL A 18 -10.08 26.25 7.98
C VAL A 18 -10.56 24.96 8.64
N ILE A 19 -10.30 24.84 9.94
CA ILE A 19 -10.75 23.71 10.75
C ILE A 19 -11.74 24.25 11.79
N VAL A 20 -12.91 23.62 11.88
CA VAL A 20 -13.95 23.98 12.85
C VAL A 20 -14.32 22.78 13.68
N ILE A 21 -14.26 22.92 15.00
CA ILE A 21 -14.71 21.92 15.96
C ILE A 21 -15.83 22.55 16.78
N LYS A 22 -17.02 21.95 16.76
CA LYS A 22 -18.17 22.37 17.54
C LYS A 22 -18.62 21.23 18.45
N TYR A 23 -18.89 21.57 19.71
CA TYR A 23 -19.46 20.64 20.67
C TYR A 23 -20.98 20.57 20.49
N VAL A 24 -21.50 19.37 20.23
CA VAL A 24 -22.93 19.11 20.01
C VAL A 24 -23.30 17.89 20.85
N PRO A 25 -23.91 18.06 22.05
CA PRO A 25 -24.13 16.95 22.98
C PRO A 25 -24.91 15.77 22.41
N PHE A 26 -25.87 16.03 21.51
CA PHE A 26 -26.75 15.02 20.93
C PHE A 26 -26.00 13.91 20.19
N VAL A 27 -24.86 14.20 19.56
CA VAL A 27 -24.14 13.20 18.76
C VAL A 27 -23.24 12.27 19.57
N GLY A 28 -22.97 12.59 20.85
CA GLY A 28 -22.12 11.75 21.71
C GLY A 28 -20.74 11.47 21.09
N ASP A 29 -20.31 10.21 21.10
CA ASP A 29 -19.05 9.72 20.48
C ASP A 29 -19.10 9.66 18.94
N SER A 30 -20.30 9.79 18.36
CA SER A 30 -20.56 9.74 16.92
C SER A 30 -20.17 11.07 16.26
N LYS A 31 -18.86 11.28 16.11
CA LYS A 31 -18.28 12.44 15.45
C LYS A 31 -18.79 12.57 14.03
N ARG A 32 -19.23 13.78 13.68
CA ARG A 32 -19.51 14.20 12.30
C ARG A 32 -18.36 15.04 11.79
N ALA A 33 -17.73 14.61 10.69
CA ALA A 33 -16.76 15.37 9.94
C ALA A 33 -17.36 15.76 8.59
N MET A 34 -17.22 17.03 8.23
CA MET A 34 -17.72 17.60 6.99
C MET A 34 -16.57 18.39 6.39
N ASP A 35 -16.07 17.93 5.25
CA ASP A 35 -14.92 18.50 4.57
C ASP A 35 -15.33 18.90 3.16
N GLU A 36 -14.86 20.07 2.71
CA GLU A 36 -14.98 20.51 1.33
C GLU A 36 -13.58 20.78 0.78
N TYR A 37 -13.25 20.13 -0.33
CA TYR A 37 -12.02 20.33 -1.08
C TYR A 37 -12.37 20.96 -2.43
N THR A 38 -11.99 22.21 -2.64
CA THR A 38 -12.12 22.89 -3.92
C THR A 38 -10.74 23.06 -4.55
N SER A 39 -10.54 22.47 -5.74
CA SER A 39 -9.28 22.46 -6.47
C SER A 39 -9.45 23.07 -7.86
N SER A 40 -8.46 23.84 -8.30
CA SER A 40 -8.38 24.29 -9.69
C SER A 40 -7.82 23.18 -10.58
N ILE A 41 -8.47 22.93 -11.71
CA ILE A 41 -8.10 21.91 -12.70
C ILE A 41 -7.84 22.55 -14.07
N PHE A 42 -7.70 21.72 -15.11
CA PHE A 42 -7.34 22.16 -16.46
C PHE A 42 -8.23 23.31 -16.97
N MET A 43 -7.61 24.28 -17.65
CA MET A 43 -8.25 25.47 -18.22
C MET A 43 -9.07 26.31 -17.24
N GLY A 44 -8.67 26.33 -15.96
CA GLY A 44 -9.36 27.13 -14.94
C GLY A 44 -10.69 26.55 -14.47
N GLY A 45 -10.99 25.30 -14.83
CA GLY A 45 -12.11 24.57 -14.24
C GLY A 45 -11.92 24.40 -12.73
N LEU A 46 -13.02 24.17 -12.01
CA LEU A 46 -13.00 23.86 -10.59
C LEU A 46 -13.56 22.46 -10.35
N GLN A 47 -12.88 21.70 -9.50
CA GLN A 47 -13.35 20.43 -8.96
C GLN A 47 -13.62 20.61 -7.47
N THR A 48 -14.85 20.37 -7.05
CA THR A 48 -15.26 20.42 -5.64
C THR A 48 -15.65 19.03 -5.16
N MET A 49 -15.06 18.58 -4.06
CA MET A 49 -15.39 17.33 -3.39
C MET A 49 -15.92 17.65 -1.99
N VAL A 50 -17.15 17.22 -1.71
CA VAL A 50 -17.76 17.34 -0.38
C VAL A 50 -17.82 15.96 0.25
N ILE A 51 -17.26 15.83 1.45
CA ILE A 51 -17.13 14.56 2.18
C ILE A 51 -17.85 14.72 3.51
N HIS A 52 -18.78 13.80 3.80
CA HIS A 52 -19.41 13.69 5.11
C HIS A 52 -19.05 12.33 5.71
N ASN A 53 -18.31 12.34 6.81
CA ASN A 53 -17.92 11.14 7.54
C ASN A 53 -18.62 11.11 8.91
N THR A 54 -19.23 9.97 9.21
CA THR A 54 -19.76 9.67 10.55
C THR A 54 -18.89 8.58 11.13
N CYS A 55 -18.24 8.88 12.25
CA CYS A 55 -17.34 7.96 12.90
C CYS A 55 -17.57 7.96 14.41
N GLU A 56 -17.55 6.77 15.01
CA GLU A 56 -17.39 6.65 16.45
C GLU A 56 -15.92 6.91 16.76
N ASP A 57 -15.62 8.06 17.35
CA ASP A 57 -14.25 8.57 17.50
C ASP A 57 -13.41 7.63 18.39
N SER A 58 -14.03 7.10 19.46
CA SER A 58 -13.38 6.13 20.34
C SER A 58 -13.04 4.81 19.62
N LEU A 59 -13.92 4.34 18.72
CA LEU A 59 -13.68 3.11 17.97
C LEU A 59 -12.60 3.27 16.89
N LEU A 60 -12.41 4.49 16.35
CA LEU A 60 -11.28 4.78 15.48
C LEU A 60 -9.98 4.97 16.25
N ALA A 61 -10.03 5.56 17.46
CA ALA A 61 -8.84 5.86 18.26
C ALA A 61 -8.23 4.60 18.93
N ALA A 62 -9.06 3.70 19.45
CA ALA A 62 -8.61 2.51 20.16
C ALA A 62 -7.60 1.64 19.38
N PRO A 63 -7.84 1.25 18.10
CA PRO A 63 -6.87 0.47 17.34
C PRO A 63 -5.57 1.25 17.06
N LEU A 64 -5.62 2.56 16.86
CA LEU A 64 -4.41 3.37 16.67
C LEU A 64 -3.51 3.38 17.91
N ILE A 65 -4.11 3.41 19.11
CA ILE A 65 -3.37 3.32 20.38
C ILE A 65 -2.70 1.95 20.53
N ILE A 66 -3.40 0.88 20.14
CA ILE A 66 -2.86 -0.48 20.16
C ILE A 66 -1.66 -0.57 19.19
N ASP A 67 -1.81 -0.07 17.96
CA ASP A 67 -0.75 -0.09 16.96
C ASP A 67 0.47 0.73 17.41
N LEU A 68 0.26 1.88 18.04
CA LEU A 68 1.34 2.69 18.61
C LEU A 68 2.16 1.89 19.64
N ALA A 69 1.49 1.18 20.55
CA ALA A 69 2.17 0.37 21.56
C ALA A 69 2.93 -0.80 20.94
N ILE A 70 2.32 -1.53 20.00
CA ILE A 70 2.92 -2.68 19.32
C ILE A 70 4.15 -2.27 18.50
N ILE A 71 4.05 -1.22 17.70
CA ILE A 71 5.17 -0.77 16.86
C ILE A 71 6.29 -0.20 17.71
N THR A 72 5.98 0.52 18.80
CA THR A 72 6.99 1.03 19.73
C THR A 72 7.75 -0.12 20.39
N GLU A 73 7.04 -1.15 20.86
CA GLU A 73 7.65 -2.35 21.44
C GLU A 73 8.53 -3.08 20.41
N LEU A 74 8.06 -3.26 19.18
CA LEU A 74 8.85 -3.85 18.09
C LEU A 74 10.13 -3.03 17.84
N CYS A 75 10.02 -1.71 17.73
CA CYS A 75 11.17 -0.82 17.51
C CYS A 75 12.18 -0.87 18.66
N SER A 76 11.73 -1.14 19.89
CA SER A 76 12.63 -1.30 21.05
C SER A 76 13.50 -2.56 20.98
N ARG A 77 13.12 -3.55 20.16
CA ARG A 77 13.88 -4.79 19.92
C ARG A 77 14.78 -4.73 18.69
N ILE A 78 14.66 -3.69 17.86
CA ILE A 78 15.46 -3.54 16.65
C ILE A 78 16.71 -2.74 16.97
N GLU A 79 17.86 -3.31 16.61
CA GLU A 79 19.15 -2.64 16.66
C GLU A 79 19.77 -2.63 15.26
N TYR A 80 20.59 -1.63 14.98
CA TYR A 80 21.32 -1.53 13.72
C TYR A 80 22.81 -1.30 13.98
N ALA A 81 23.64 -1.74 13.04
CA ALA A 81 25.06 -1.45 13.01
C ALA A 81 25.45 -0.93 11.63
N ASN A 82 26.27 0.11 11.59
CA ASN A 82 26.82 0.64 10.35
C ASN A 82 28.27 1.13 10.56
N LYS A 83 28.85 1.76 9.54
CA LYS A 83 30.21 2.30 9.62
C LYS A 83 30.35 3.41 10.68
N ALA A 84 29.29 4.19 10.91
CA ALA A 84 29.28 5.26 11.91
C ALA A 84 29.21 4.70 13.34
N THR A 85 28.51 3.59 13.57
CA THR A 85 28.48 2.90 14.87
C THR A 85 29.71 2.03 15.11
N SER A 86 30.72 2.09 14.24
CA SER A 86 31.92 1.25 14.31
C SER A 86 31.62 -0.25 14.40
N GLY A 87 30.51 -0.69 13.79
CA GLY A 87 30.05 -2.07 13.84
C GLY A 87 29.38 -2.50 15.15
N GLN A 88 29.20 -1.59 16.11
CA GLN A 88 28.41 -1.85 17.31
C GLN A 88 26.92 -1.67 17.01
N PHE A 89 26.10 -2.48 17.66
CA PHE A 89 24.66 -2.38 17.58
C PHE A 89 24.17 -1.21 18.44
N GLU A 90 23.35 -0.35 17.84
CA GLU A 90 22.70 0.77 18.49
C GLU A 90 21.20 0.73 18.23
N ALA A 91 20.42 1.22 19.20
CA ALA A 91 18.97 1.39 19.05
C ALA A 91 18.65 2.59 18.13
N PHE A 92 17.40 2.67 17.69
CA PHE A 92 16.92 3.82 16.93
C PHE A 92 16.96 5.13 17.73
N HIS A 93 16.92 6.24 17.00
CA HIS A 93 16.81 7.57 17.59
C HIS A 93 15.59 7.66 18.52
N PRO A 94 15.69 8.28 19.72
CA PRO A 94 14.60 8.31 20.71
C PRO A 94 13.28 8.88 20.19
N VAL A 95 13.34 9.83 19.26
CA VAL A 95 12.18 10.32 18.51
C VAL A 95 11.89 9.36 17.35
N LEU A 96 10.99 8.40 17.58
CA LEU A 96 10.60 7.37 16.61
C LEU A 96 9.63 7.91 15.55
N SER A 97 10.16 8.61 14.54
CA SER A 97 9.37 9.14 13.41
C SER A 97 8.68 8.06 12.57
N LEU A 98 8.99 6.78 12.76
CA LEU A 98 8.26 5.65 12.16
C LEU A 98 6.79 5.59 12.58
N LEU A 99 6.46 6.11 13.77
CA LEU A 99 5.09 6.15 14.30
C LEU A 99 4.21 7.22 13.63
N SER A 100 4.77 7.99 12.68
CA SER A 100 4.08 9.14 12.08
C SER A 100 2.76 8.79 11.37
N CYS A 101 2.59 7.56 10.89
CA CYS A 101 1.33 7.13 10.27
C CYS A 101 0.13 7.10 11.23
N LEU A 102 0.38 7.06 12.54
CA LEU A 102 -0.64 6.98 13.59
C LEU A 102 -0.86 8.33 14.30
N LEU A 103 -0.10 9.37 13.92
CA LEU A 103 -0.09 10.68 14.60
C LEU A 103 -0.42 11.80 13.63
N LYS A 104 -1.30 12.72 14.04
CA LYS A 104 -1.67 13.88 13.22
C LYS A 104 -0.53 14.89 13.04
N ALA A 105 0.30 15.07 14.06
CA ALA A 105 1.42 16.00 14.10
C ALA A 105 2.66 15.27 14.61
N PRO A 106 3.38 14.53 13.74
CA PRO A 106 4.49 13.70 14.17
C PRO A 106 5.69 14.54 14.61
N ALA A 107 6.28 14.15 15.74
CA ALA A 107 7.62 14.62 16.11
C ALA A 107 8.66 13.90 15.25
N VAL A 108 9.69 14.64 14.84
CA VAL A 108 10.79 14.11 14.03
C VAL A 108 12.14 14.55 14.64
N PRO A 109 13.23 13.80 14.42
CA PRO A 109 14.56 14.21 14.84
C PRO A 109 14.94 15.61 14.33
N GLU A 110 15.78 16.32 15.08
CA GLU A 110 16.20 17.67 14.72
C GLU A 110 16.87 17.71 13.34
N GLY A 111 16.51 18.72 12.53
CA GLY A 111 17.03 18.87 11.17
C GLY A 111 16.44 17.91 10.12
N THR A 112 15.51 17.03 10.50
CA THR A 112 14.84 16.11 9.56
C THR A 112 13.46 16.63 9.09
N PRO A 113 13.03 16.31 7.86
CA PRO A 113 11.76 16.81 7.33
C PRO A 113 10.55 16.05 7.89
N VAL A 114 9.44 16.76 8.07
CA VAL A 114 8.15 16.15 8.41
C VAL A 114 7.46 15.62 7.15
N CYS A 115 7.02 14.36 7.18
CA CYS A 115 6.18 13.77 6.14
C CYS A 115 4.78 13.50 6.73
N ASN A 116 3.73 14.09 6.15
CA ASN A 116 2.33 13.91 6.57
C ASN A 116 1.48 13.09 5.57
N ALA A 117 2.11 12.51 4.54
CA ALA A 117 1.41 11.71 3.55
C ALA A 117 1.26 10.27 4.06
N LEU A 118 0.04 9.89 4.46
CA LEU A 118 -0.24 8.60 5.12
C LEU A 118 0.33 7.40 4.38
N MET A 119 0.10 7.29 3.06
CA MET A 119 0.60 6.16 2.28
C MET A 119 2.13 6.11 2.18
N LYS A 120 2.81 7.26 2.24
CA LYS A 120 4.29 7.28 2.30
C LYS A 120 4.77 6.78 3.66
N GLN A 121 4.15 7.25 4.75
CA GLN A 121 4.48 6.81 6.10
C GLN A 121 4.23 5.31 6.28
N PHE A 122 3.09 4.81 5.78
CA PHE A 122 2.77 3.38 5.81
C PHE A 122 3.79 2.55 5.02
N LYS A 123 4.14 2.97 3.80
CA LYS A 123 5.20 2.33 3.00
C LYS A 123 6.54 2.29 3.76
N THR A 124 6.91 3.35 4.47
CA THR A 124 8.13 3.33 5.30
C THR A 124 8.11 2.23 6.34
N LEU A 125 6.98 2.04 7.04
CA LEU A 125 6.81 0.98 8.03
C LEU A 125 6.89 -0.41 7.39
N THR A 126 6.16 -0.65 6.29
CA THR A 126 6.20 -1.95 5.59
C THR A 126 7.61 -2.27 5.10
N LYS A 127 8.32 -1.30 4.51
CA LYS A 127 9.69 -1.48 4.02
C LYS A 127 10.68 -1.81 5.13
N LEU A 128 10.52 -1.20 6.31
CA LEU A 128 11.33 -1.54 7.47
C LEU A 128 11.11 -2.99 7.90
N VAL A 129 9.86 -3.44 8.01
CA VAL A 129 9.54 -4.81 8.42
C VAL A 129 10.05 -5.82 7.38
N CYS A 130 9.88 -5.56 6.09
CA CYS A 130 10.47 -6.38 5.03
C CYS A 130 11.99 -6.46 5.13
N ALA A 131 12.66 -5.33 5.37
CA ALA A 131 14.11 -5.30 5.55
C ALA A 131 14.56 -6.12 6.77
N CYS A 132 13.85 -6.03 7.90
CA CYS A 132 14.14 -6.84 9.09
C CYS A 132 13.92 -8.34 8.83
N ALA A 133 13.00 -8.70 7.94
CA ALA A 133 12.73 -10.08 7.53
C ALA A 133 13.68 -10.60 6.42
N GLY A 134 14.59 -9.76 5.90
CA GLY A 134 15.48 -10.13 4.80
C GLY A 134 14.79 -10.19 3.43
N LEU A 135 13.63 -9.55 3.29
CA LEU A 135 12.84 -9.51 2.06
C LEU A 135 13.10 -8.21 1.29
N ALA A 136 13.14 -8.32 -0.04
CA ALA A 136 13.09 -7.14 -0.90
C ALA A 136 11.72 -6.46 -0.72
N ALA A 137 11.75 -5.14 -0.56
CA ALA A 137 10.56 -4.37 -0.22
C ALA A 137 9.92 -3.64 -1.41
N ASP A 138 10.42 -3.88 -2.63
CA ASP A 138 9.91 -3.25 -3.85
C ASP A 138 9.11 -4.25 -4.68
N THR A 139 7.79 -4.15 -4.55
CA THR A 139 6.81 -4.90 -5.34
C THR A 139 5.91 -3.96 -6.15
N ASP A 140 6.19 -2.65 -6.14
CA ASP A 140 5.34 -1.65 -6.81
C ASP A 140 5.49 -1.74 -8.35
N ILE A 141 6.63 -2.25 -8.85
CA ILE A 141 6.90 -2.47 -10.27
C ILE A 141 7.01 -3.97 -10.55
N GLN A 142 6.04 -4.52 -11.26
CA GLN A 142 5.98 -5.94 -11.62
C GLN A 142 6.42 -6.14 -13.07
N LEU A 143 7.72 -5.98 -13.34
CA LEU A 143 8.29 -6.09 -14.68
C LEU A 143 8.03 -7.46 -15.31
N GLU A 144 7.87 -8.50 -14.51
CA GLU A 144 7.54 -9.86 -14.93
C GLU A 144 6.27 -9.96 -15.77
N PHE A 145 5.35 -9.01 -15.66
CA PHE A 145 4.09 -9.01 -16.42
C PHE A 145 4.25 -8.51 -17.86
N PHE A 146 5.34 -7.81 -18.18
CA PHE A 146 5.51 -7.17 -19.48
C PHE A 146 6.96 -7.20 -19.99
N THR A 147 7.85 -7.92 -19.32
CA THR A 147 9.22 -8.21 -19.77
C THR A 147 9.45 -9.71 -19.76
N LYS A 148 10.26 -10.21 -20.72
CA LYS A 148 10.71 -11.59 -20.68
C LYS A 148 11.63 -11.72 -19.46
N GLN A 149 11.31 -12.64 -18.56
CA GLN A 149 12.21 -12.97 -17.48
C GLN A 149 13.39 -13.78 -18.02
N HIS A 150 14.57 -13.55 -17.46
CA HIS A 150 15.69 -14.45 -17.66
C HIS A 150 15.36 -15.74 -16.91
N GLU A 151 15.26 -16.86 -17.63
CA GLU A 151 15.31 -18.17 -16.98
C GLU A 151 16.75 -18.33 -16.51
N ASP A 152 17.01 -18.13 -15.23
CA ASP A 152 18.32 -18.44 -14.66
C ASP A 152 18.53 -19.96 -14.77
N ASP A 153 19.30 -20.38 -15.78
CA ASP A 153 19.89 -21.72 -15.85
C ASP A 153 20.69 -21.96 -14.55
N ASP A 154 20.19 -22.88 -13.72
CA ASP A 154 20.85 -23.58 -12.62
C ASP A 154 22.00 -22.83 -11.89
N VAL A 155 21.68 -22.21 -10.74
CA VAL A 155 22.69 -22.06 -9.69
C VAL A 155 23.03 -23.46 -9.17
N PRO A 156 24.28 -23.95 -9.26
CA PRO A 156 24.61 -25.28 -8.75
C PRO A 156 24.53 -25.24 -7.23
N VAL A 157 23.45 -25.82 -6.69
CA VAL A 157 23.39 -26.21 -5.28
C VAL A 157 24.47 -27.26 -5.05
N ALA A 158 25.54 -26.87 -4.37
CA ALA A 158 26.52 -27.80 -3.85
C ALA A 158 25.84 -28.68 -2.79
N ASN A 159 25.33 -29.85 -3.22
CA ASN A 159 25.46 -31.15 -2.56
C ASN A 159 24.38 -32.14 -3.07
N GLY A 160 24.85 -33.29 -3.58
CA GLY A 160 24.07 -34.54 -3.59
C GLY A 160 23.37 -34.93 -4.89
N THR A 161 24.08 -35.69 -5.73
CA THR A 161 23.56 -36.74 -6.63
C THR A 161 22.38 -36.36 -7.55
N GLN A 162 22.68 -35.73 -8.70
CA GLN A 162 21.73 -35.61 -9.81
C GLN A 162 21.49 -36.98 -10.48
N LYS A 163 20.24 -37.46 -10.45
CA LYS A 163 19.74 -38.46 -11.41
C LYS A 163 19.36 -37.72 -12.70
N THR A 164 20.08 -38.03 -13.77
CA THR A 164 19.78 -37.61 -15.14
C THR A 164 18.41 -38.11 -15.62
N VAL A 165 17.56 -37.20 -16.09
CA VAL A 165 16.50 -37.53 -17.06
C VAL A 165 16.78 -36.72 -18.33
N LYS A 166 17.11 -37.43 -19.41
CA LYS A 166 17.39 -36.87 -20.74
C LYS A 166 16.13 -36.26 -21.34
N LYS A 167 16.17 -34.98 -21.72
CA LYS A 167 15.18 -34.37 -22.60
C LYS A 167 15.52 -34.75 -24.05
N ALA A 168 14.60 -35.44 -24.73
CA ALA A 168 14.80 -35.90 -26.10
C ALA A 168 14.78 -34.71 -27.07
N THR A 169 15.79 -34.63 -27.92
CA THR A 169 15.90 -33.76 -29.09
C THR A 169 15.03 -34.30 -30.23
N GLY A 170 14.26 -33.43 -30.89
CA GLY A 170 13.52 -33.71 -32.12
C GLY A 170 13.18 -32.41 -32.85
N ALA A 171 13.45 -32.37 -34.14
CA ALA A 171 13.63 -31.20 -34.98
C ALA A 171 12.34 -30.68 -35.68
N GLU A 172 12.39 -29.38 -36.02
CA GLU A 172 11.88 -28.69 -37.23
C GLU A 172 10.40 -28.69 -37.68
N ASN A 173 9.92 -27.45 -37.86
CA ASN A 173 9.04 -26.89 -38.91
C ASN A 173 7.57 -27.32 -39.06
N GLY A 174 6.67 -26.32 -39.04
CA GLY A 174 5.38 -26.37 -39.73
C GLY A 174 4.22 -25.74 -38.95
N TRP A 175 3.59 -24.71 -39.53
CA TRP A 175 2.28 -24.20 -39.11
C TRP A 175 1.24 -25.33 -39.11
N HIS A 176 0.29 -25.34 -38.17
CA HIS A 176 -1.16 -25.48 -38.45
C HIS A 176 -1.98 -25.35 -37.15
N ALA A 177 -3.13 -24.70 -37.30
CA ALA A 177 -4.12 -24.40 -36.28
C ALA A 177 -5.07 -25.59 -36.00
N ASN A 178 -5.70 -25.50 -34.83
CA ASN A 178 -6.92 -26.16 -34.36
C ASN A 178 -6.90 -27.68 -34.12
N GLY A 179 -7.25 -28.05 -32.89
CA GLY A 179 -7.63 -29.41 -32.52
C GLY A 179 -7.89 -29.51 -31.02
N VAL A 180 -9.15 -29.37 -30.64
CA VAL A 180 -9.68 -29.68 -29.30
C VAL A 180 -9.45 -31.17 -29.00
N THR A 181 -8.87 -31.49 -27.85
CA THR A 181 -9.21 -32.70 -27.08
C THR A 181 -9.04 -32.44 -25.58
N GLU A 182 -10.17 -32.49 -24.89
CA GLU A 182 -10.26 -32.55 -23.43
C GLU A 182 -9.61 -33.85 -22.90
N ALA A 183 -8.91 -33.75 -21.78
CA ALA A 183 -8.80 -34.85 -20.80
C ALA A 183 -8.56 -34.26 -19.40
N ASN A 184 -9.48 -34.60 -18.50
CA ASN A 184 -9.66 -34.09 -17.15
C ASN A 184 -8.48 -34.32 -16.20
N GLY A 185 -8.29 -33.36 -15.29
CA GLY A 185 -7.52 -33.49 -14.06
C GLY A 185 -7.84 -32.32 -13.11
N HIS A 186 -8.81 -32.54 -12.23
CA HIS A 186 -9.40 -31.58 -11.29
C HIS A 186 -8.39 -30.68 -10.54
N HIS A 187 -8.55 -29.36 -10.68
CA HIS A 187 -8.16 -28.39 -9.66
C HIS A 187 -9.38 -27.55 -9.28
N HIS A 188 -9.87 -27.75 -8.06
CA HIS A 188 -10.85 -26.87 -7.43
C HIS A 188 -10.25 -25.47 -7.28
N ALA A 189 -10.70 -24.53 -8.10
CA ALA A 189 -10.52 -23.10 -7.88
C ALA A 189 -11.82 -22.52 -7.33
N ASN A 190 -11.79 -22.02 -6.10
CA ASN A 190 -12.84 -21.15 -5.56
C ASN A 190 -12.66 -19.76 -6.20
N GLY A 191 -13.29 -19.56 -7.35
CA GLY A 191 -13.49 -18.26 -7.97
C GLY A 191 -14.94 -17.81 -7.76
N VAL A 192 -15.16 -16.79 -6.93
CA VAL A 192 -16.43 -16.06 -6.88
C VAL A 192 -16.55 -15.25 -8.16
N THR A 193 -17.56 -15.57 -8.97
CA THR A 193 -17.86 -14.91 -10.24
C THR A 193 -18.64 -13.61 -10.02
N ASN A 194 -18.17 -12.51 -10.61
CA ASN A 194 -18.97 -11.31 -10.80
C ASN A 194 -20.02 -11.59 -11.88
N GLY A 195 -21.29 -11.69 -11.45
CA GLY A 195 -22.43 -11.83 -12.35
C GLY A 195 -22.68 -10.56 -13.14
N ALA A 196 -22.52 -10.65 -14.46
CA ALA A 196 -22.96 -9.64 -15.41
C ALA A 196 -24.50 -9.62 -15.50
N HIS A 197 -25.05 -8.42 -15.44
CA HIS A 197 -26.44 -8.10 -15.73
C HIS A 197 -26.86 -8.60 -17.11
N HIS A 198 -27.94 -9.37 -17.18
CA HIS A 198 -28.82 -9.41 -18.34
C HIS A 198 -30.26 -9.13 -17.91
N THR A 199 -30.85 -8.15 -18.60
CA THR A 199 -32.22 -7.68 -18.53
C THR A 199 -33.22 -8.78 -18.90
N ASN A 200 -34.34 -8.85 -18.19
CA ASN A 200 -35.64 -9.13 -18.80
C ASN A 200 -36.74 -8.55 -17.89
N GLY A 201 -37.52 -7.61 -18.43
CA GLY A 201 -38.69 -7.07 -17.76
C GLY A 201 -39.89 -7.99 -17.88
N VAL A 202 -40.75 -7.98 -16.86
CA VAL A 202 -42.20 -8.20 -16.98
C VAL A 202 -42.87 -7.34 -15.91
N ALA A 203 -43.88 -6.56 -16.34
CA ALA A 203 -44.73 -5.71 -15.53
C ALA A 203 -45.83 -6.51 -14.81
N ASN A 204 -46.19 -6.07 -13.59
CA ASN A 204 -47.48 -6.16 -12.89
C ASN A 204 -47.20 -5.61 -11.46
N GLY A 205 -47.87 -4.62 -10.88
CA GLY A 205 -49.26 -4.20 -10.96
C GLY A 205 -49.90 -4.42 -9.56
N THR A 206 -50.35 -3.34 -8.91
CA THR A 206 -51.13 -3.25 -7.64
C THR A 206 -50.36 -3.63 -6.34
N HIS A 207 -50.39 -2.90 -5.22
CA HIS A 207 -51.27 -1.89 -4.62
C HIS A 207 -50.46 -0.83 -3.86
#